data_AF-A0A7S0TNH0-F1
#
_entry.id   AF-A0A7S0TNH0-F1
#
_cell.length_a   1.000
_cell.length_b   1.000
_cell.length_c   1.000
_cell.angle_alpha   90.00
_cell.angle_beta   90.00
_cell.angle_gamma   90.00
#
_symmetry.space_group_name_H-M   'P 1'
#
loop_
_entity.id
_entity.type
_entity.pdbx_description
1 polymer ?
#
loop_
_entity_poly.entity_id
_entity_poly.type
_entity_poly.pdbx_seq_one_letter_code
_entity_poly.pdbx_strand_id
1 'polypeptide(L)'
;LNPTDARIRSGSLQHLCPLSLPVILGFDCAGVVAKAGPASGFTAGQQVYGRQTLERIRESNGTYAEYVVLDGQEVHTKPQNLSFEEAAAVPFSALTAFA
;
A
#
# COMPACT_ATOMS: atom_id res chain seq x y z
N LEU A 1 2.35 6.10 8.39
CA LEU A 1 3.60 6.62 7.79
C LEU A 1 4.76 5.87 8.42
N ASN A 2 5.54 5.15 7.61
CA ASN A 2 6.60 4.30 8.13
C ASN A 2 7.97 4.99 8.01
N PRO A 3 8.95 4.67 8.88
CA PRO A 3 10.31 5.24 8.78
C PRO A 3 10.97 5.01 7.42
N THR A 4 10.64 3.91 6.73
CA THR A 4 11.11 3.60 5.38
C THR A 4 10.68 4.67 4.37
N ASP A 5 9.43 5.13 4.44
CA ASP A 5 8.92 6.19 3.56
C ASP A 5 9.74 7.47 3.70
N ALA A 6 10.06 7.84 4.95
CA ALA A 6 10.85 9.02 5.24
C ALA A 6 12.27 8.92 4.67
N ARG A 7 12.90 7.74 4.76
CA ARG A 7 14.25 7.47 4.23
C ARG A 7 14.29 7.38 2.70
N ILE A 8 13.23 6.90 2.07
CA ILE A 8 13.09 6.93 0.60
C ILE A 8 12.94 8.38 0.16
N ARG A 9 12.06 9.15 0.80
CA ARG A 9 11.82 10.57 0.49
C ARG A 9 13.07 11.44 0.65
N SER A 10 13.95 11.13 1.60
CA SER A 10 15.22 11.86 1.76
C SER A 10 16.30 11.48 0.74
N GLY A 11 16.05 10.49 -0.12
CA GLY A 11 17.04 9.95 -1.05
C GLY A 11 18.08 9.02 -0.39
N SER A 12 18.02 8.81 0.93
CA SER A 12 19.00 8.01 1.67
C SER A 12 19.02 6.54 1.26
N LEU A 13 17.94 6.06 0.62
CA LEU A 13 17.83 4.68 0.11
C LEU A 13 17.92 4.60 -1.42
N GLN A 14 18.34 5.64 -2.14
CA GLN A 14 18.31 5.66 -3.61
C GLN A 14 19.02 4.48 -4.29
N HIS A 15 20.08 3.95 -3.69
CA HIS A 15 20.84 2.82 -4.24
C HIS A 15 20.15 1.46 -4.02
N LEU A 16 19.35 1.35 -2.95
CA LEU A 16 18.59 0.15 -2.60
C LEU A 16 17.18 0.18 -3.22
N CYS A 17 16.62 1.37 -3.35
CA CYS A 17 15.29 1.65 -3.88
C CYS A 17 15.39 2.74 -4.95
N PRO A 18 15.98 2.46 -6.13
CA PRO A 18 15.98 3.41 -7.22
C PRO A 18 14.54 3.65 -7.67
N LEU A 19 14.10 4.91 -7.62
CA LEU A 19 12.79 5.37 -8.07
C LEU A 19 13.01 6.46 -9.13
N SER A 20 12.29 6.36 -10.25
CA SER A 20 12.26 7.41 -11.26
C SER A 20 11.28 8.49 -10.82
N LEU A 21 11.73 9.75 -10.79
CA LEU A 21 10.88 10.89 -10.48
C LEU A 21 10.18 11.43 -11.76
N PRO A 22 8.96 11.99 -11.65
CA PRO A 22 8.15 12.13 -10.43
C PRO A 22 7.51 10.80 -10.00
N VAL A 23 7.34 10.61 -8.69
CA VAL A 23 6.70 9.42 -8.10
C VAL A 23 5.87 9.83 -6.88
N ILE A 24 4.70 9.21 -6.71
CA ILE A 24 3.93 9.27 -5.47
C ILE A 24 4.40 8.14 -4.56
N LEU A 25 4.73 8.45 -3.31
CA LEU A 25 5.22 7.50 -2.32
C LEU A 25 4.07 6.84 -1.54
N GLY A 26 4.44 5.96 -0.61
CA GLY A 26 3.52 5.27 0.30
C GLY A 26 3.37 3.79 -0.06
N PHE A 27 3.51 2.94 0.96
CA PHE A 27 3.32 1.51 0.84
C PHE A 27 1.97 1.08 1.38
N ASP A 28 1.58 1.52 2.58
CA ASP A 28 0.34 1.02 3.20
C ASP A 28 -0.88 1.87 2.89
N CYS A 29 -2.05 1.23 2.86
CA CYS A 29 -3.34 1.92 2.83
C CYS A 29 -4.45 1.07 3.46
N ALA A 30 -5.54 1.75 3.78
CA ALA A 30 -6.84 1.14 4.01
C ALA A 30 -7.92 2.02 3.40
N GLY A 31 -8.98 1.41 2.89
CA GLY A 31 -10.03 2.14 2.19
C GLY A 31 -11.13 1.23 1.68
N VAL A 32 -11.87 1.73 0.70
CA VAL A 32 -13.02 1.03 0.11
C VAL A 32 -12.69 0.68 -1.34
N VAL A 33 -12.99 -0.55 -1.74
CA VAL A 33 -12.82 -0.98 -3.12
C VAL A 33 -13.73 -0.14 -4.02
N ALA A 34 -13.14 0.69 -4.88
CA ALA A 34 -13.88 1.47 -5.86
C ALA A 34 -14.24 0.63 -7.10
N LYS A 35 -13.29 -0.23 -7.54
CA LYS A 35 -13.46 -1.16 -8.64
C LYS A 35 -12.62 -2.39 -8.40
N ALA A 36 -13.15 -3.56 -8.78
CA ALA A 36 -12.48 -4.84 -8.64
C ALA A 36 -12.29 -5.51 -10.02
N GLY A 37 -11.15 -6.18 -10.20
CA GLY A 37 -10.90 -6.99 -11.40
C GLY A 37 -11.65 -8.34 -11.33
N PRO A 38 -11.94 -8.99 -12.48
CA PRO A 38 -12.76 -10.21 -12.53
C PRO A 38 -12.27 -11.37 -11.66
N ALA A 39 -10.96 -11.49 -11.43
CA ALA A 39 -10.34 -12.56 -10.64
C ALA A 39 -9.75 -12.07 -9.30
N SER A 40 -10.12 -10.87 -8.86
CA SER A 40 -9.54 -10.28 -7.65
C SER A 40 -10.10 -10.86 -6.35
N GLY A 41 -11.29 -11.47 -6.38
CA GLY A 41 -11.99 -11.92 -5.18
C GLY A 41 -12.62 -10.80 -4.35
N PHE A 42 -12.58 -9.55 -4.83
CA PHE A 42 -13.15 -8.38 -4.16
C PHE A 42 -14.35 -7.82 -4.92
N THR A 43 -15.17 -7.03 -4.21
CA THR A 43 -16.32 -6.33 -4.80
C THR A 43 -16.31 -4.85 -4.40
N ALA A 44 -16.90 -4.00 -5.23
CA ALA A 44 -16.99 -2.57 -4.94
C ALA A 44 -17.78 -2.34 -3.63
N GLY A 45 -17.32 -1.39 -2.82
CA GLY A 45 -17.90 -1.10 -1.50
C GLY A 45 -17.30 -1.92 -0.34
N GLN A 46 -16.48 -2.93 -0.62
CA GLN A 46 -15.81 -3.71 0.43
C GLN A 46 -14.72 -2.90 1.12
N GLN A 47 -14.67 -2.96 2.45
CA GLN A 47 -13.61 -2.34 3.25
C GLN A 47 -12.37 -3.24 3.26
N VAL A 48 -11.24 -2.69 2.82
CA VAL A 48 -9.99 -3.43 2.64
C VAL A 48 -8.82 -2.64 3.21
N TYR A 49 -7.76 -3.36 3.48
CA TYR A 49 -6.45 -2.82 3.78
C TYR A 49 -5.40 -3.63 3.02
N GLY A 50 -4.25 -3.03 2.79
CA GLY A 50 -3.24 -3.66 1.96
C GLY A 50 -2.07 -2.75 1.70
N ARG A 51 -1.17 -3.21 0.85
CA ARG A 51 0.04 -2.46 0.54
C ARG A 51 0.38 -2.45 -0.93
N GLN A 52 1.24 -1.51 -1.26
CA GLN A 52 2.03 -1.48 -2.46
C GLN A 52 3.35 -2.22 -2.29
N THR A 53 3.93 -2.69 -3.40
CA THR A 53 5.29 -3.22 -3.45
C THR A 53 6.21 -2.19 -4.08
N LEU A 54 7.52 -2.27 -3.82
CA LEU A 54 8.47 -1.34 -4.42
C LEU A 54 8.46 -1.39 -5.95
N GLU A 55 8.29 -2.58 -6.52
CA GLU A 55 8.19 -2.80 -7.98
C GLU A 55 6.98 -2.07 -8.55
N ARG A 56 5.83 -2.23 -7.92
CA ARG A 56 4.58 -1.62 -8.36
C ARG A 56 4.54 -0.11 -8.12
N ILE A 57 5.21 0.43 -7.09
CA ILE A 57 5.41 1.88 -6.92
C ILE A 57 6.19 2.47 -8.11
N ARG A 58 7.20 1.76 -8.62
CA ARG A 58 7.97 2.19 -9.81
C ARG A 58 7.12 2.26 -11.07
N GLU A 59 6.12 1.37 -11.19
CA GLU A 59 5.27 1.27 -12.38
C GLU A 59 4.04 2.18 -12.31
N SER A 60 3.44 2.30 -11.12
CA SER A 60 2.04 2.73 -10.98
C SER A 60 1.75 3.64 -9.79
N ASN A 61 2.80 4.14 -9.11
CA ASN A 61 2.73 5.01 -7.92
C ASN A 61 2.32 4.30 -6.61
N GLY A 62 2.61 4.97 -5.49
CA GLY A 62 2.30 4.55 -4.14
C GLY A 62 0.95 5.02 -3.61
N THR A 63 0.75 4.81 -2.32
CA THR A 63 -0.55 4.93 -1.64
C THR A 63 -0.91 6.32 -1.12
N TYR A 64 -0.03 7.31 -1.21
CA TYR A 64 -0.35 8.70 -0.82
C TYR A 64 -1.18 9.41 -1.90
N ALA A 65 -2.31 8.82 -2.23
CA ALA A 65 -3.27 9.28 -3.24
C ALA A 65 -4.69 8.90 -2.82
N GLU A 66 -5.69 9.56 -3.39
CA GLU A 66 -7.11 9.25 -3.14
C GLU A 66 -7.51 7.88 -3.72
N TYR A 67 -6.81 7.43 -4.76
CA TYR A 67 -6.98 6.12 -5.38
C TYR A 67 -5.62 5.49 -5.67
N VAL A 68 -5.53 4.17 -5.48
CA VAL A 68 -4.36 3.37 -5.81
C VAL A 68 -4.81 2.03 -6.38
N VAL A 69 -4.07 1.50 -7.34
CA VAL A 69 -4.28 0.14 -7.86
C VAL A 69 -3.34 -0.80 -7.12
N LEU A 70 -3.91 -1.83 -6.50
CA LEU A 70 -3.16 -2.86 -5.79
C LEU A 70 -3.34 -4.20 -6.49
N ASP A 71 -2.33 -5.05 -6.37
CA ASP A 71 -2.47 -6.45 -6.75
C ASP A 71 -3.44 -7.13 -5.79
N GLY A 72 -4.31 -8.01 -6.28
CA GLY A 72 -5.30 -8.70 -5.44
C GLY A 72 -4.65 -9.54 -4.33
N GLN A 73 -3.40 -9.98 -4.52
CA GLN A 73 -2.62 -10.71 -3.51
C GLN A 73 -2.12 -9.82 -2.37
N GLU A 74 -2.04 -8.51 -2.59
CA GLU A 74 -1.55 -7.51 -1.63
C GLU A 74 -2.70 -6.76 -0.92
N VAL A 75 -3.93 -7.24 -1.10
CA VAL A 75 -5.15 -6.68 -0.52
C VAL A 75 -5.84 -7.73 0.32
N HIS A 76 -6.33 -7.32 1.48
CA HIS A 76 -7.06 -8.18 2.40
C HIS A 76 -8.28 -7.44 2.98
N THR A 77 -9.27 -8.21 3.44
CA THR A 77 -10.43 -7.64 4.13
C THR A 77 -10.00 -6.93 5.41
N LYS A 78 -10.44 -5.69 5.59
CA LYS A 78 -10.14 -4.91 6.78
C LYS A 78 -10.82 -5.55 8.01
N PRO A 79 -10.08 -5.79 9.12
CA PRO A 79 -10.71 -6.22 10.37
C PRO A 79 -11.79 -5.25 10.83
N GLN A 80 -12.92 -5.78 11.31
CA GLN A 80 -14.07 -4.96 11.70
C GLN A 80 -13.82 -4.14 12.97
N ASN A 81 -12.92 -4.61 13.84
CA ASN A 81 -12.59 -3.99 15.11
C ASN A 81 -11.51 -2.89 15.01
N LEU A 82 -10.96 -2.64 13.82
CA LEU A 82 -10.00 -1.57 13.58
C LEU A 82 -10.67 -0.40 12.86
N SER A 83 -10.22 0.83 13.13
CA SER A 83 -10.44 1.98 12.26
C SER A 83 -9.67 1.85 10.94
N PHE A 84 -9.91 2.74 9.98
CA PHE A 84 -9.13 2.76 8.73
C PHE A 84 -7.69 3.17 8.99
N GLU A 85 -7.50 4.11 9.91
CA GLU A 85 -6.21 4.64 10.33
C GLU A 85 -5.36 3.53 10.98
N GLU A 86 -5.96 2.76 11.89
CA GLU A 86 -5.29 1.61 12.50
C GLU A 86 -4.98 0.53 11.45
N ALA A 87 -5.94 0.18 10.60
CA ALA A 87 -5.72 -0.83 9.57
C ALA A 87 -4.60 -0.43 8.58
N ALA A 88 -4.51 0.85 8.21
CA ALA A 88 -3.45 1.35 7.33
C ALA A 88 -2.05 1.34 7.97
N ALA A 89 -1.92 1.13 9.28
CA ALA A 89 -0.62 1.00 9.96
C ALA A 89 -0.09 -0.45 10.00
N VAL A 90 -0.90 -1.43 9.59
CA VAL A 90 -0.61 -2.86 9.77
C VAL A 90 0.21 -3.52 8.66
N PRO A 91 -0.06 -3.35 7.34
CA PRO A 91 0.41 -4.32 6.36
C PRO A 91 1.95 -4.46 6.30
N PHE A 92 2.68 -3.36 6.14
CA PHE A 92 4.14 -3.38 6.08
C PHE A 92 4.78 -3.80 7.41
N SER A 93 4.21 -3.36 8.54
CA SER A 93 4.73 -3.69 9.86
C SER A 93 4.50 -5.17 10.21
N ALA A 94 3.33 -5.73 9.86
CA ALA A 94 2.99 -7.13 10.05
C ALA A 94 3.88 -8.06 9.23
N LEU A 95 4.17 -7.74 7.97
CA LEU A 95 5.13 -8.51 7.16
C LEU A 95 6.53 -8.49 7.77
N THR A 96 6.96 -7.33 8.27
CA THR A 96 8.27 -7.22 8.93
C THR A 96 8.33 -8.05 10.21
N ALA A 97 7.23 -8.14 10.96
CA ALA A 97 7.17 -8.87 12.22
C ALA A 97 7.02 -10.39 12.05
N PHE A 98 6.46 -10.83 10.92
CA PHE A 98 6.20 -12.26 10.66
C PHE A 98 7.35 -12.96 9.90
N ALA A 99 8.23 -12.19 9.25
CA ALA A 99 9.37 -12.70 8.48
C ALA A 99 10.55 -13.19 9.35
#